data_AF-A0A1S3DN97-F1
#
_entry.id   AF-A0A1S3DN97-F1
#
_cell.length_a   1.000
_cell.length_b   1.000
_cell.length_c   1.000
_cell.angle_alpha   90.00
_cell.angle_beta   90.00
_cell.angle_gamma   90.00
#
_symmetry.space_group_name_H-M   'P 1'
#
loop_
_entity.id
_entity.type
_entity.pdbx_description
1 polymer ?
#
loop_
_entity_poly.entity_id
_entity_poly.type
_entity_poly.pdbx_seq_one_letter_code
_entity_poly.pdbx_strand_id
1 'polypeptide(L)'
;GLIEFCTRVLKKTPYFYCDFHGHSLKKNIFLYGCSSQESWLSSDKCRVENQVEFRMLSRLLEQCALSFDPKSSHYKIERSKESTARITIWREYGVVRSYTMES
;
A
#
# COMPACT_ATOMS: atom_id res chain seq x y z
N GLY A 1 -3.30 18.64 -0.39
CA GLY A 1 -1.88 18.14 -0.45
C GLY A 1 -1.49 17.71 -1.86
N LEU A 2 -0.25 17.28 -2.13
CA LEU A 2 0.21 16.91 -3.49
C LEU A 2 -0.66 15.83 -4.15
N ILE A 3 -0.98 14.74 -3.44
CA ILE A 3 -1.81 13.66 -3.97
C ILE A 3 -3.23 14.14 -4.31
N GLU A 4 -3.79 14.99 -3.46
CA GLU A 4 -5.09 15.63 -3.68
C GLU A 4 -5.06 16.54 -4.92
N PHE A 5 -4.00 17.32 -5.11
CA PHE A 5 -3.83 18.13 -6.32
C PHE A 5 -3.77 17.24 -7.57
N CYS A 6 -2.98 16.17 -7.56
CA CYS A 6 -2.89 15.23 -8.69
C CYS A 6 -4.26 14.63 -9.04
N THR A 7 -4.98 14.12 -8.05
CA THR A 7 -6.25 13.41 -8.25
C THR A 7 -7.42 14.34 -8.55
N ARG A 8 -7.56 15.44 -7.81
CA ARG A 8 -8.75 16.30 -7.87
C ARG A 8 -8.62 17.44 -8.87
N VAL A 9 -7.42 18.00 -9.03
CA VAL A 9 -7.16 19.11 -9.96
C VAL A 9 -6.68 18.59 -11.30
N LEU A 10 -5.59 17.81 -11.32
CA LEU A 10 -5.04 17.28 -12.58
C LEU A 10 -5.84 16.12 -13.16
N LYS A 11 -6.78 15.55 -12.39
CA LYS A 11 -7.54 14.34 -12.75
C LYS A 11 -6.65 13.16 -13.12
N LYS A 12 -5.48 13.08 -12.47
CA LYS A 12 -4.49 12.01 -12.67
C LYS A 12 -4.19 11.34 -11.34
N THR A 13 -4.62 10.09 -11.23
CA THR A 13 -4.26 9.24 -10.08
C THR A 13 -2.80 8.81 -10.22
N PRO A 14 -1.95 9.05 -9.20
CA PRO A 14 -0.59 8.53 -9.20
C PRO A 14 -0.57 7.00 -9.40
N TYR A 15 0.42 6.50 -10.14
CA TYR A 15 0.51 5.06 -10.42
C TYR A 15 0.84 4.24 -9.16
N PHE A 16 1.67 4.79 -8.27
CA PHE A 16 1.97 4.21 -6.96
C PHE A 16 2.23 5.30 -5.92
N TYR A 17 2.11 4.92 -4.65
CA TYR A 17 2.47 5.71 -3.48
C TYR A 17 3.27 4.82 -2.52
N CYS A 18 4.34 5.35 -1.94
CA CYS A 18 5.13 4.63 -0.94
C CYS A 18 5.59 5.60 0.16
N ASP A 19 5.21 5.26 1.39
CA ASP A 19 5.62 5.94 2.63
C ASP A 19 6.79 5.18 3.26
N PHE A 20 7.95 5.82 3.43
CA PHE A 20 9.20 5.16 3.85
C PHE A 20 9.47 5.41 5.32
N HIS A 21 9.70 4.32 6.06
CA HIS A 21 9.98 4.31 7.50
C HIS A 21 11.22 3.48 7.79
N GLY A 22 11.87 3.79 8.92
CA GLY A 22 12.96 2.99 9.46
C GLY A 22 12.49 2.16 10.64
N HIS A 23 12.85 0.89 10.67
CA HIS A 23 12.46 -0.05 11.71
C HIS A 23 13.65 -0.39 12.60
N SER A 24 13.56 -0.08 13.89
CA SER A 24 14.69 -0.25 14.82
C SER A 24 15.01 -1.72 15.13
N LEU A 25 14.01 -2.62 15.08
CA LEU A 25 14.16 -4.03 15.47
C LEU A 25 14.32 -5.03 14.31
N LYS A 26 13.63 -4.82 13.18
CA LYS A 26 13.73 -5.67 11.99
C LYS A 26 14.70 -5.01 11.02
N LYS A 27 15.64 -5.78 10.48
CA LYS A 27 16.71 -5.28 9.60
C LYS A 27 16.48 -5.55 8.11
N ASN A 28 15.33 -6.16 7.77
CA ASN A 28 14.97 -6.51 6.40
C ASN A 28 13.93 -5.51 5.89
N ILE A 29 13.84 -5.39 4.57
CA ILE A 29 12.84 -4.56 3.90
C ILE A 29 11.54 -5.34 3.84
N PHE A 30 10.42 -4.76 4.28
CA PHE A 30 9.10 -5.36 4.11
C PHE A 30 8.04 -4.29 3.86
N LEU A 31 6.91 -4.71 3.31
CA LEU A 31 5.84 -3.83 2.89
C LEU A 31 4.56 -4.06 3.67
N TYR A 32 3.87 -2.96 3.95
CA TYR A 32 2.45 -2.98 4.21
C TYR A 32 1.69 -2.39 3.02
N GLY A 33 0.70 -3.10 2.50
CA GLY A 33 -0.17 -2.61 1.43
C GLY A 33 -1.65 -2.68 1.78
N CYS A 34 -2.49 -2.61 0.74
CA CYS A 34 -3.94 -2.57 0.84
C CYS A 34 -4.59 -3.62 -0.07
N SER A 35 -5.07 -4.72 0.52
CA SER A 35 -5.85 -5.76 -0.13
C SER A 35 -7.32 -5.53 0.16
N SER A 36 -8.13 -5.30 -0.89
CA SER A 36 -9.56 -5.03 -0.73
C SER A 36 -10.31 -6.24 -0.14
N GLN A 37 -9.91 -7.45 -0.50
CA GLN A 37 -10.49 -8.71 0.01
C GLN A 37 -10.14 -8.98 1.47
N GLU A 38 -8.97 -8.52 1.91
CA GLU A 38 -8.52 -8.64 3.30
C GLU A 38 -8.80 -7.37 4.12
N SER A 39 -9.79 -6.58 3.71
CA SER A 39 -10.25 -5.43 4.49
C SER A 39 -11.22 -5.83 5.58
N TRP A 40 -11.07 -5.20 6.75
CA TRP A 40 -12.03 -5.27 7.84
C TRP A 40 -13.38 -4.62 7.46
N LEU A 41 -13.37 -3.63 6.57
CA LEU A 41 -14.56 -2.87 6.18
C LEU A 41 -15.23 -3.52 4.96
N SER A 42 -16.50 -3.91 5.09
CA SER A 42 -17.19 -4.66 4.03
C SER A 42 -17.32 -3.90 2.71
N SER A 43 -17.45 -2.56 2.74
CA SER A 43 -17.58 -1.76 1.52
C SER A 43 -16.32 -1.76 0.65
N ASP A 44 -15.15 -1.98 1.26
CA ASP A 44 -13.88 -2.10 0.52
C ASP A 44 -13.86 -3.33 -0.38
N LYS A 45 -14.50 -4.42 0.04
CA LYS A 45 -14.52 -5.70 -0.70
C LYS A 45 -15.28 -5.61 -2.03
N CYS A 46 -16.16 -4.62 -2.16
CA CYS A 46 -16.92 -4.35 -3.38
C CYS A 46 -16.14 -3.52 -4.41
N ARG A 47 -14.93 -3.05 -4.09
CA ARG A 47 -14.11 -2.25 -5.01
C ARG A 47 -13.69 -3.11 -6.21
N VAL A 48 -13.95 -2.61 -7.42
CA VAL A 48 -13.54 -3.25 -8.68
C VAL A 48 -12.06 -2.93 -8.92
N GLU A 49 -11.19 -3.67 -8.25
CA GLU A 49 -9.73 -3.54 -8.34
C GLU A 49 -9.13 -4.86 -8.80
N ASN A 50 -8.07 -4.78 -9.61
CA ASN A 50 -7.30 -5.95 -9.99
C ASN A 50 -6.57 -6.49 -8.74
N GLN A 51 -6.96 -7.71 -8.33
CA GLN A 51 -6.53 -8.37 -7.08
C GLN A 51 -5.04 -8.73 -7.03
N VAL A 52 -4.29 -8.40 -8.07
CA VAL A 52 -2.86 -8.68 -8.17
C VAL A 52 -2.03 -7.39 -8.07
N GLU A 53 -2.64 -6.24 -8.30
CA GLU A 53 -1.95 -4.97 -8.46
C GLU A 53 -1.30 -4.46 -7.18
N PHE A 54 -1.96 -4.67 -6.04
CA PHE A 54 -1.43 -4.29 -4.74
C PHE A 54 -0.15 -5.06 -4.39
N ARG A 55 0.16 -6.20 -5.03
CA ARG A 55 1.40 -6.97 -4.79
C ARG A 55 2.55 -6.64 -5.75
N MET A 56 2.34 -5.73 -6.70
CA MET A 56 3.32 -5.44 -7.75
C MET A 56 4.70 -5.10 -7.20
N LEU A 57 4.79 -4.14 -6.26
CA LEU A 57 6.07 -3.73 -5.70
C LEU A 57 6.75 -4.88 -4.95
N SER A 58 6.00 -5.67 -4.19
CA SER A 58 6.55 -6.83 -3.48
C SER A 58 7.14 -7.87 -4.42
N ARG A 59 6.48 -8.16 -5.55
CA ARG A 59 7.02 -9.09 -6.54
C ARG A 59 8.31 -8.59 -7.18
N LEU A 60 8.40 -7.28 -7.43
CA LEU A 60 9.62 -6.66 -7.96
C LEU A 60 10.76 -6.71 -6.93
N LEU A 61 10.47 -6.38 -5.68
CA LEU A 61 11.47 -6.42 -4.60
C LEU A 61 11.97 -7.84 -4.34
N GLU A 62 11.11 -8.85 -4.40
CA GLU A 62 11.51 -10.25 -4.28
C GLU A 62 12.49 -10.69 -5.38
N GLN A 63 12.42 -10.08 -6.57
CA GLN A 63 13.34 -10.36 -7.67
C GLN A 63 14.63 -9.54 -7.59
N CYS A 64 14.56 -8.31 -7.07
CA CYS A 64 15.64 -7.33 -7.19
C CYS A 64 16.38 -7.01 -5.88
N ALA A 65 15.83 -7.36 -4.71
CA ALA A 65 16.36 -6.97 -3.41
C ALA A 65 16.57 -8.18 -2.49
N LEU A 66 17.84 -8.52 -2.24
CA LEU A 66 18.22 -9.64 -1.36
C LEU A 66 17.74 -9.47 0.08
N SER A 67 17.55 -8.22 0.53
CA SER A 67 17.07 -7.89 1.87
C SER A 67 15.54 -7.82 1.99
N PHE A 68 14.80 -8.08 0.90
CA PHE A 68 13.34 -8.09 0.96
C PHE A 68 12.83 -9.35 1.67
N ASP A 69 11.97 -9.14 2.67
CA ASP A 69 11.29 -10.19 3.40
C ASP A 69 9.79 -10.23 3.04
N PRO A 70 9.39 -11.10 2.08
CA PRO A 70 7.99 -11.25 1.72
C PRO A 70 7.14 -11.83 2.87
N LYS A 71 7.74 -12.57 3.81
CA LYS A 71 7.02 -13.17 4.95
C LYS A 71 6.65 -12.14 6.00
N SER A 72 7.46 -11.09 6.15
CA SER A 72 7.14 -9.94 7.00
C SER A 72 6.20 -8.91 6.32
N SER A 73 5.86 -9.11 5.05
CA SER A 73 5.00 -8.19 4.31
C SER A 73 3.51 -8.54 4.48
N HIS A 74 2.67 -7.53 4.73
CA HIS A 74 1.25 -7.74 5.02
C HIS A 74 0.35 -6.76 4.25
N TYR A 75 -0.79 -7.25 3.75
CA TYR A 75 -1.69 -6.44 2.91
C TYR A 75 -3.08 -6.25 3.49
N LYS A 76 -3.34 -6.88 4.64
CA LYS A 76 -4.58 -6.76 5.39
C LYS A 76 -4.81 -5.33 5.81
N ILE A 77 -6.06 -4.86 5.67
CA ILE A 77 -6.49 -3.55 6.16
C ILE A 77 -7.20 -3.77 7.49
N GLU A 78 -6.61 -3.25 8.56
CA GLU A 78 -7.11 -3.39 9.93
C GLU A 78 -7.70 -2.08 10.42
N ARG A 79 -8.76 -2.16 11.25
CA ARG A 79 -9.44 -0.99 11.81
C ARG A 79 -8.52 -0.10 12.65
N SER A 80 -7.51 -0.68 13.29
CA SER A 80 -6.51 0.07 14.07
C SER A 80 -5.52 0.85 13.22
N LYS A 81 -5.50 0.65 11.89
CA LYS A 81 -4.53 1.25 10.95
C LYS A 81 -5.18 2.21 9.95
N GLU A 82 -6.45 2.56 10.11
CA GLU A 82 -7.17 3.40 9.15
C GLU A 82 -6.57 4.78 8.93
N SER A 83 -5.91 5.33 9.95
CA SER A 83 -5.22 6.61 9.89
C SER A 83 -3.84 6.54 9.23
N THR A 84 -3.37 5.35 8.82
CA THR A 84 -2.09 5.24 8.12
C THR A 84 -2.20 5.81 6.71
N ALA A 85 -1.15 6.48 6.27
CA ALA A 85 -1.13 7.14 4.97
C ALA A 85 -1.46 6.17 3.83
N ARG A 86 -0.93 4.93 3.86
CA ARG A 86 -1.22 3.94 2.81
C ARG A 86 -2.73 3.68 2.64
N ILE A 87 -3.49 3.61 3.74
CA ILE A 87 -4.94 3.32 3.72
C ILE A 87 -5.71 4.55 3.26
N THR A 88 -5.37 5.75 3.77
CA THR A 88 -5.98 7.01 3.31
C THR A 88 -5.76 7.22 1.81
N ILE A 89 -4.54 7.04 1.33
CA ILE A 89 -4.17 7.19 -0.08
C ILE A 89 -4.90 6.17 -0.97
N TRP A 90 -5.01 4.92 -0.51
CA TRP A 90 -5.76 3.89 -1.24
C TRP A 90 -7.27 4.18 -1.27
N ARG A 91 -7.88 4.51 -0.12
CA ARG A 91 -9.34 4.70 -0.02
C ARG A 91 -9.83 5.98 -0.67
N GLU A 92 -9.22 7.12 -0.35
CA GLU A 92 -9.73 8.45 -0.72
C GLU A 92 -9.26 8.91 -2.10
N TYR A 93 -8.08 8.45 -2.51
CA TYR A 93 -7.41 8.94 -3.72
C TYR A 93 -7.28 7.87 -4.81
N GLY A 94 -7.68 6.63 -4.52
CA GLY A 94 -7.78 5.55 -5.51
C GLY A 94 -6.44 5.00 -6.00
N VAL A 95 -5.34 5.26 -5.28
CA VAL A 95 -4.03 4.70 -5.64
C VAL A 95 -3.97 3.25 -5.18
N VAL A 96 -4.19 2.31 -6.10
CA VAL A 96 -4.22 0.86 -5.82
C VAL A 96 -2.88 0.36 -5.25
N ARG A 97 -1.77 0.89 -5.75
CA ARG A 97 -0.39 0.56 -5.34
C ARG A 97 0.08 1.50 -4.23
N SER A 98 -0.57 1.40 -3.07
CA SER A 98 -0.30 2.25 -1.92
C SER A 98 0.41 1.45 -0.81
N TYR A 99 1.59 1.89 -0.41
CA TYR A 99 2.47 1.14 0.48
C TYR A 99 2.99 1.97 1.65
N THR A 100 3.26 1.28 2.76
CA THR A 100 4.27 1.66 3.74
C THR A 100 5.44 0.69 3.57
N MET A 101 6.66 1.19 3.41
CA MET A 101 7.88 0.39 3.40
C MET A 101 8.64 0.63 4.69
N GLU A 102 9.05 -0.46 5.35
CA GLU A 102 9.85 -0.46 6.57
C GLU A 102 11.19 -1.15 6.26
N SER A 103 12.30 -0.63 6.81
CA SER A 103 13.65 -1.20 6.66
C SER A 103 14.44 -1.23 7.96
#